data_AF-A0A8T0HRH2-F1
#
_entry.id   AF-A0A8T0HRH2-F1
#
_cell.length_a   1.000
_cell.length_b   1.000
_cell.length_c   1.000
_cell.angle_alpha   90.00
_cell.angle_beta   90.00
_cell.angle_gamma   90.00
#
_symmetry.space_group_name_H-M   'P 1'
#
loop_
_entity.id
_entity.type
_entity.pdbx_description
1 polymer ?
#
loop_
_entity_poly.entity_id
_entity_poly.type
_entity_poly.pdbx_seq_one_letter_code
_entity_poly.pdbx_strand_id
1 'polypeptide(L)'
;MCAFSATLYSLLRLEWTQRTTRVDAWLQSEVMRPSFDPGSTAVLESIFHLNRPLPLNFYIDRYNGEVLVIQGVRDPLHNATKRAAMLRAYCNNVTTRLLNAGHCPHDEVPDEVNALIHDWLKCSNAEPAMNTEKLELRFLSNEDAAGIVKGESRLIKPDCFTVLDRLVTQVHGFLWLPLCAV
;
A
#
# COMPACT_ATOMS: atom_id res chain seq x y z
N MET A 1 12.31 15.51 22.20
CA MET A 1 10.98 15.62 21.57
C MET A 1 10.95 16.56 20.36
N CYS A 2 11.45 17.82 20.46
CA CYS A 2 11.37 18.80 19.36
C CYS A 2 12.03 18.34 18.04
N ALA A 3 13.21 17.72 18.09
CA ALA A 3 13.91 17.26 16.88
C ALA A 3 13.20 16.09 16.16
N PHE A 4 12.56 15.18 16.90
CA PHE A 4 11.85 14.03 16.33
C PHE A 4 10.58 14.45 15.59
N SER A 5 9.83 15.40 16.15
CA SER A 5 8.64 15.98 15.51
C SER A 5 8.99 16.74 14.22
N ALA A 6 10.10 17.49 14.20
CA ALA A 6 10.57 18.18 13.01
C ALA A 6 10.97 17.21 11.88
N THR A 7 11.62 16.09 12.24
CA THR A 7 11.98 15.04 11.27
C THR A 7 10.74 14.36 10.69
N LEU A 8 9.77 13.95 11.52
CA LEU A 8 8.54 13.34 11.01
C LEU A 8 7.78 14.27 10.06
N TYR A 9 7.66 15.54 10.41
CA TYR A 9 7.02 16.53 9.56
C TYR A 9 7.70 16.65 8.18
N SER A 10 9.03 16.64 8.16
CA SER A 10 9.79 16.70 6.92
C SER A 10 9.57 15.46 6.05
N LEU A 11 9.45 14.28 6.67
CA LEU A 11 9.20 13.02 5.98
C LEU A 11 7.79 12.97 5.40
N LEU A 12 6.76 13.28 6.19
CA LEU A 12 5.37 13.30 5.72
C LEU A 12 5.21 14.28 4.55
N ARG A 13 5.87 15.44 4.56
CA ARG A 13 5.77 16.39 3.43
C ARG A 13 6.32 15.87 2.11
N LEU A 14 7.20 14.88 2.11
CA LEU A 14 7.66 14.25 0.87
C LEU A 14 6.56 13.45 0.20
N GLU A 15 5.63 12.91 0.98
CA GLU A 15 4.53 12.07 0.52
C GLU A 15 3.32 12.87 -0.01
N TRP A 16 3.11 14.11 0.45
CA TRP A 16 2.02 15.02 0.02
C TRP A 16 2.54 16.07 -0.98
N THR A 17 2.72 15.68 -2.24
CA THR A 17 3.43 16.51 -3.25
C THR A 17 2.64 17.68 -3.86
N GLN A 18 1.33 17.74 -3.65
CA GLN A 18 0.40 18.72 -4.24
C GLN A 18 -0.19 19.67 -3.22
N ARG A 19 -0.55 19.17 -2.04
CA ARG A 19 -1.14 19.94 -0.95
C ARG A 19 -0.43 19.62 0.35
N THR A 20 0.86 19.98 0.42
CA THR A 20 1.68 19.84 1.63
C THR A 20 1.09 20.53 2.87
N THR A 21 0.17 21.49 2.70
CA THR A 21 -0.55 22.14 3.79
C THR A 21 -1.52 21.21 4.53
N ARG A 22 -1.89 20.06 3.93
CA ARG A 22 -2.68 18.99 4.57
C ARG A 22 -1.90 18.29 5.68
N VAL A 23 -0.57 18.34 5.62
CA VAL A 23 0.31 17.89 6.70
C VAL A 23 0.33 18.97 7.79
N ASP A 24 -0.75 19.03 8.57
CA ASP A 24 -0.91 19.93 9.70
C ASP A 24 -0.46 19.29 11.03
N ALA A 25 -0.53 20.06 12.12
CA ALA A 25 -0.11 19.58 13.43
C ALA A 25 -1.01 18.47 13.99
N TRP A 26 -2.30 18.48 13.62
CA TRP A 26 -3.26 17.48 14.06
C TRP A 26 -2.95 16.13 13.41
N LEU A 27 -2.78 16.08 12.09
CA LEU A 27 -2.41 14.87 11.36
C LEU A 27 -1.09 14.28 11.90
N GLN A 28 -0.09 15.12 12.12
CA GLN A 28 1.17 14.70 12.74
C GLN A 28 0.95 14.05 14.11
N SER A 29 0.08 14.63 14.94
CA SER A 29 -0.22 14.09 16.26
C SER A 29 -0.93 12.73 16.17
N GLU A 30 -1.85 12.55 15.24
CA GLU A 30 -2.56 11.27 15.05
C GLU A 30 -1.66 10.18 14.48
N VAL A 31 -0.76 10.53 13.56
CA VAL A 31 0.27 9.60 13.06
C VAL A 31 1.23 9.19 14.18
N MET A 32 1.55 10.12 15.09
CA MET A 32 2.47 9.87 16.20
C MET A 32 1.87 9.09 17.36
N ARG A 33 0.58 9.33 17.64
CA ARG A 33 -0.14 8.75 18.78
C ARG A 33 0.07 7.23 18.93
N PRO A 34 -0.11 6.39 17.89
CA PRO A 34 0.06 4.94 18.03
C PRO A 34 1.52 4.52 18.29
N SER A 35 2.50 5.37 17.97
CA SER A 35 3.92 5.06 18.26
C SER A 35 4.20 5.03 19.78
N PHE A 36 3.35 5.67 20.59
CA PHE A 36 3.46 5.68 22.04
C PHE A 36 2.60 4.61 22.74
N ASP A 37 1.80 3.85 22.00
CA ASP A 37 0.96 2.80 22.59
C ASP A 37 1.84 1.66 23.13
N PRO A 38 1.51 1.05 24.29
CA PRO A 38 2.22 -0.11 24.80
C PRO A 38 2.24 -1.24 23.76
N GLY A 39 3.44 -1.75 23.44
CA GLY A 39 3.62 -2.78 22.42
C GLY A 39 3.83 -2.26 20.99
N SER A 40 3.91 -0.94 20.78
CA SER A 40 4.21 -0.35 19.46
C SER A 40 5.50 -0.90 18.83
N THR A 41 6.51 -1.17 19.65
CA THR A 41 7.77 -1.79 19.20
C THR A 41 7.56 -3.22 18.71
N ALA A 42 6.76 -4.03 19.41
CA ALA A 42 6.45 -5.39 19.00
C ALA A 42 5.64 -5.42 17.70
N VAL A 43 4.72 -4.46 17.50
CA VAL A 43 4.01 -4.29 16.23
C VAL A 43 4.98 -3.96 15.10
N LEU A 44 5.91 -3.03 15.32
CA LEU A 44 6.93 -2.69 14.33
C LEU A 44 7.85 -3.88 14.02
N GLU A 45 8.29 -4.62 15.04
CA GLU A 45 9.11 -5.83 14.90
C GLU A 45 8.39 -6.93 14.11
N SER A 46 7.06 -7.02 14.24
CA SER A 46 6.27 -8.02 13.53
C SER A 46 6.37 -7.91 12.00
N ILE A 47 6.62 -6.70 11.46
CA ILE A 47 6.79 -6.46 10.02
C ILE A 47 7.95 -7.29 9.45
N PHE A 48 9.03 -7.46 10.22
CA PHE A 48 10.20 -8.25 9.80
C PHE A 48 9.97 -9.77 9.88
N HIS A 49 8.90 -10.18 10.55
CA HIS A 49 8.52 -11.59 10.72
C HIS A 49 7.34 -11.98 9.81
N LEU A 50 6.79 -11.05 9.02
CA LEU A 50 5.75 -11.37 8.05
C LEU A 50 6.31 -12.26 6.94
N ASN A 51 5.57 -13.32 6.62
CA ASN A 51 5.86 -14.12 5.43
C ASN A 51 5.81 -13.23 4.18
N ARG A 52 6.63 -13.57 3.17
CA ARG A 52 6.57 -12.87 1.88
C ARG A 52 5.14 -12.94 1.34
N PRO A 53 4.51 -11.79 1.03
CA PRO A 53 3.14 -11.82 0.53
C PRO A 53 3.12 -12.40 -0.88
N LEU A 54 1.99 -13.03 -1.21
CA LEU A 54 1.77 -13.49 -2.57
C LEU A 54 1.60 -12.28 -3.51
N PRO A 55 1.86 -12.47 -4.82
CA PRO A 55 1.64 -11.44 -5.82
C PRO A 55 0.20 -10.92 -5.80
N LEU A 56 0.02 -9.62 -6.05
CA LEU A 56 -1.30 -8.98 -5.87
C LEU A 56 -2.39 -9.59 -6.76
N ASN A 57 -2.05 -9.94 -8.01
CA ASN A 57 -2.99 -10.57 -8.93
C ASN A 57 -3.44 -11.96 -8.46
N PHE A 58 -2.65 -12.67 -7.65
CA PHE A 58 -3.08 -13.95 -7.04
C PHE A 58 -4.36 -13.79 -6.22
N TYR A 59 -4.47 -12.69 -5.47
CA TYR A 59 -5.64 -12.39 -4.65
C TYR A 59 -6.79 -11.84 -5.49
N ILE A 60 -6.49 -10.89 -6.37
CA ILE A 60 -7.52 -10.21 -7.19
C ILE A 60 -8.25 -11.20 -8.12
N ASP A 61 -7.55 -12.16 -8.71
CA ASP A 61 -8.13 -13.19 -9.59
C ASP A 61 -9.07 -14.16 -8.85
N ARG A 62 -9.04 -14.16 -7.51
CA ARG A 62 -9.87 -15.00 -6.63
C ARG A 62 -11.02 -14.23 -5.97
N TYR A 63 -10.99 -12.90 -6.06
CA TYR A 63 -12.05 -12.04 -5.58
C TYR A 63 -13.17 -11.95 -6.62
N ASN A 64 -14.36 -12.38 -6.25
CA ASN A 64 -15.54 -12.35 -7.10
C ASN A 64 -16.30 -11.04 -6.85
N GLY A 65 -15.68 -9.95 -7.32
CA GLY A 65 -16.20 -8.58 -7.23
C GLY A 65 -15.35 -7.61 -8.05
N GLU A 66 -15.84 -6.40 -8.24
CA GLU A 66 -15.07 -5.32 -8.87
C GLU A 66 -14.08 -4.70 -7.87
N VAL A 67 -12.92 -4.27 -8.34
CA VAL A 67 -11.89 -3.65 -7.52
C VAL A 67 -11.56 -2.28 -8.08
N LEU A 68 -11.75 -1.23 -7.28
CA LEU A 68 -11.28 0.12 -7.60
C LEU A 68 -9.90 0.35 -6.97
N VAL A 69 -8.94 0.78 -7.77
CA VAL A 69 -7.61 1.18 -7.30
C VAL A 69 -7.37 2.65 -7.66
N ILE A 70 -7.23 3.50 -6.65
CA ILE A 70 -6.96 4.93 -6.81
C ILE A 70 -5.51 5.20 -6.42
N GLN A 71 -4.74 5.88 -7.27
CA GLN A 71 -3.33 6.19 -6.99
C GLN A 71 -2.96 7.62 -7.37
N GLY A 72 -2.08 8.25 -6.59
CA GLY A 72 -1.47 9.52 -6.96
C GLY A 72 -0.30 9.31 -7.92
N VAL A 73 -0.27 10.04 -9.04
CA VAL A 73 0.80 9.92 -10.05
C VAL A 73 2.14 10.48 -9.59
N ARG A 74 2.16 11.28 -8.52
CA ARG A 74 3.36 11.89 -7.94
C ARG A 74 3.83 11.18 -6.68
N ASP A 75 3.35 9.96 -6.45
CA ASP A 75 3.81 9.14 -5.34
C ASP A 75 5.34 8.93 -5.40
N PRO A 76 6.10 9.35 -4.37
CA PRO A 76 7.55 9.21 -4.34
C PRO A 76 8.02 7.78 -4.01
N LEU A 77 7.15 6.95 -3.45
CA LEU A 77 7.44 5.59 -3.00
C LEU A 77 7.25 4.56 -4.12
N HIS A 78 6.32 4.80 -5.05
CA HIS A 78 6.07 3.87 -6.15
C HIS A 78 5.71 4.54 -7.48
N ASN A 79 5.98 3.87 -8.60
CA ASN A 79 5.55 4.34 -9.91
C ASN A 79 4.08 3.95 -10.17
N ALA A 80 3.16 4.85 -9.80
CA ALA A 80 1.72 4.63 -9.91
C ALA A 80 1.26 4.34 -11.36
N THR A 81 1.82 5.03 -12.36
CA THR A 81 1.44 4.81 -13.77
C THR A 81 1.82 3.41 -14.24
N LYS A 82 3.04 2.96 -13.92
CA LYS A 82 3.50 1.60 -14.23
C LYS A 82 2.64 0.56 -13.51
N ARG A 83 2.37 0.78 -12.22
CA ARG A 83 1.53 -0.13 -11.42
C ARG A 83 0.10 -0.23 -11.97
N ALA A 84 -0.52 0.89 -12.31
CA ALA A 84 -1.83 0.92 -12.93
C ALA A 84 -1.87 0.20 -14.29
N ALA A 85 -0.81 0.35 -15.11
CA ALA A 85 -0.69 -0.38 -16.37
C ALA A 85 -0.57 -1.90 -16.15
N MET A 86 0.24 -2.33 -15.18
CA MET A 86 0.36 -3.75 -14.80
C MET A 86 -0.99 -4.31 -14.33
N LEU A 87 -1.68 -3.61 -13.43
CA LEU A 87 -2.99 -4.06 -12.93
C LEU A 87 -4.01 -4.22 -14.05
N ARG A 88 -4.09 -3.26 -14.99
CA ARG A 88 -5.00 -3.37 -16.15
C ARG A 88 -4.63 -4.54 -17.09
N ALA A 89 -3.33 -4.86 -17.20
CA ALA A 89 -2.86 -5.92 -18.09
C ALA A 89 -3.08 -7.33 -17.51
N TYR A 90 -3.04 -7.47 -16.18
CA TYR A 90 -3.02 -8.77 -15.51
C TYR A 90 -4.23 -9.06 -14.62
N CYS A 91 -5.14 -8.09 -14.40
CA CYS A 91 -6.33 -8.28 -13.57
C CYS A 91 -7.60 -7.82 -14.31
N ASN A 92 -8.56 -8.73 -14.48
CA ASN A 92 -9.75 -8.48 -15.31
C ASN A 92 -10.85 -7.66 -14.63
N ASN A 93 -10.90 -7.67 -13.29
CA ASN A 93 -11.92 -7.03 -12.46
C ASN A 93 -11.41 -5.73 -11.80
N VAL A 94 -10.31 -5.16 -12.29
CA VAL A 94 -9.70 -3.96 -11.70
C VAL A 94 -9.95 -2.72 -12.55
N THR A 95 -10.56 -1.72 -11.94
CA THR A 95 -10.61 -0.36 -12.46
C THR A 95 -9.56 0.49 -11.76
N THR A 96 -8.61 1.05 -12.51
CA THR A 96 -7.61 1.97 -11.94
C THR A 96 -7.89 3.43 -12.28
N ARG A 97 -7.75 4.32 -11.29
CA ARG A 97 -7.91 5.77 -11.39
C ARG A 97 -6.65 6.46 -10.91
N LEU A 98 -6.13 7.37 -11.72
CA LEU A 98 -4.91 8.12 -11.44
C LEU A 98 -5.27 9.56 -11.12
N LEU A 99 -4.82 10.05 -9.97
CA LEU A 99 -5.03 11.42 -9.51
C LEU A 99 -3.71 12.18 -9.52
N ASN A 100 -3.80 13.50 -9.71
CA ASN A 100 -2.65 14.38 -9.59
C ASN A 100 -2.38 14.67 -8.10
N ALA A 101 -1.86 13.66 -7.40
CA ALA A 101 -1.60 13.63 -5.96
C ALA A 101 -0.35 12.79 -5.65
N GLY A 102 0.14 12.86 -4.42
CA GLY A 102 1.23 12.06 -3.87
C GLY A 102 0.78 10.70 -3.33
N HIS A 103 1.46 10.21 -2.29
CA HIS A 103 1.28 8.85 -1.76
C HIS A 103 -0.08 8.61 -1.11
N CYS A 104 -0.62 9.63 -0.43
CA CYS A 104 -1.88 9.57 0.32
C CYS A 104 -2.99 10.39 -0.36
N PRO A 105 -3.48 9.99 -1.57
CA PRO A 105 -4.44 10.79 -2.31
C PRO A 105 -5.77 10.99 -1.57
N HIS A 106 -6.14 10.05 -0.69
CA HIS A 106 -7.37 10.11 0.12
C HIS A 106 -7.35 11.23 1.17
N ASP A 107 -6.17 11.58 1.69
CA ASP A 107 -6.02 12.71 2.61
C ASP A 107 -5.70 14.01 1.87
N GLU A 108 -4.91 13.93 0.79
CA GLU A 108 -4.45 15.09 0.04
C GLU A 108 -5.56 15.74 -0.81
N VAL A 109 -6.28 14.93 -1.60
CA VAL A 109 -7.36 15.34 -2.50
C VAL A 109 -8.65 14.57 -2.21
N PRO A 110 -9.20 14.66 -0.98
CA PRO A 110 -10.33 13.85 -0.52
C PRO A 110 -11.56 14.05 -1.39
N ASP A 111 -11.81 15.26 -1.89
CA ASP A 111 -12.99 15.54 -2.74
C ASP A 111 -12.96 14.74 -4.03
N GLU A 112 -11.78 14.62 -4.66
CA GLU A 112 -11.60 13.84 -5.90
C GLU A 112 -11.69 12.33 -5.62
N VAL A 113 -11.09 11.87 -4.51
CA VAL A 113 -11.16 10.46 -4.10
C VAL A 113 -12.60 10.06 -3.76
N ASN A 114 -13.30 10.88 -2.99
CA ASN A 114 -14.68 10.62 -2.57
C ASN A 114 -15.63 10.60 -3.78
N ALA A 115 -15.45 11.50 -4.75
CA ALA A 115 -16.22 11.48 -5.99
C ALA A 115 -16.01 10.16 -6.76
N LEU A 116 -14.77 9.69 -6.89
CA LEU A 116 -14.46 8.42 -7.55
C LEU A 116 -15.08 7.21 -6.84
N ILE A 117 -15.01 7.16 -5.51
CA ILE A 117 -15.61 6.08 -4.71
C ILE A 117 -17.13 6.09 -4.89
N HIS A 118 -17.75 7.27 -4.77
CA HIS A 118 -19.19 7.41 -4.90
C HIS A 118 -19.70 7.03 -6.30
N ASP A 119 -19.00 7.46 -7.36
CA ASP A 119 -19.35 7.08 -8.73
C ASP A 119 -19.17 5.58 -8.96
N TRP A 120 -18.12 4.98 -8.37
CA TRP A 120 -17.90 3.54 -8.45
C TRP A 120 -19.02 2.74 -7.76
N LEU A 121 -19.41 3.14 -6.54
CA LEU A 121 -20.50 2.49 -5.80
C LEU A 121 -21.85 2.53 -6.54
N LYS A 122 -22.09 3.56 -7.35
CA LYS A 122 -23.30 3.65 -8.18
C LYS A 122 -23.29 2.71 -9.37
N CYS A 123 -22.12 2.32 -9.85
CA CYS A 123 -21.95 1.43 -10.98
C CYS A 123 -21.80 -0.04 -10.56
N SER A 124 -21.37 -0.29 -9.32
CA SER A 124 -21.19 -1.66 -8.81
C SER A 124 -22.54 -2.30 -8.47
N ASN A 125 -23.00 -3.23 -9.31
CA ASN A 125 -24.26 -3.97 -9.12
C ASN A 125 -24.07 -5.40 -8.57
N ALA A 126 -22.83 -5.81 -8.25
CA ALA A 126 -22.51 -7.17 -7.82
C ALA A 126 -22.28 -7.24 -6.31
N GLU A 127 -22.87 -8.22 -5.64
CA GLU A 127 -22.50 -8.53 -4.26
C GLU A 127 -21.06 -9.08 -4.23
N PRO A 128 -20.15 -8.48 -3.46
CA PRO A 128 -18.78 -8.93 -3.38
C PRO A 128 -18.70 -10.27 -2.64
N ALA A 129 -18.16 -11.30 -3.29
CA ALA A 129 -17.90 -12.59 -2.66
C ALA A 129 -16.43 -12.98 -2.84
N MET A 130 -15.80 -13.51 -1.79
CA MET A 130 -14.49 -14.14 -1.93
C MET A 130 -14.71 -15.61 -2.28
N ASN A 131 -14.06 -16.13 -3.34
CA ASN A 131 -14.10 -17.56 -3.60
C ASN A 131 -13.11 -18.25 -2.64
N THR A 132 -13.62 -18.71 -1.50
CA THR A 132 -12.83 -19.37 -0.45
C THR A 132 -12.31 -20.74 -0.87
N GLU A 133 -13.01 -21.47 -1.76
CA GLU A 133 -12.52 -22.74 -2.32
C GLU A 133 -11.21 -22.56 -3.12
N LYS A 134 -11.03 -21.40 -3.79
CA LYS A 134 -9.77 -21.03 -4.45
C LYS A 134 -8.68 -20.55 -3.47
N LEU A 135 -9.03 -20.22 -2.23
CA LEU A 135 -8.10 -19.83 -1.15
C LEU A 135 -7.68 -21.05 -0.31
N GLU A 136 -8.52 -22.08 -0.19
CA GLU A 136 -8.22 -23.32 0.53
C GLU A 136 -7.20 -24.23 -0.17
N LEU A 137 -6.65 -23.82 -1.32
CA LEU A 137 -5.38 -24.32 -1.84
C LEU A 137 -4.21 -23.80 -0.98
N ARG A 138 -4.25 -24.27 0.27
CA ARG A 138 -3.23 -24.39 1.33
C ARG A 138 -2.48 -23.10 1.68
N PHE A 139 -2.32 -22.88 2.98
CA PHE A 139 -1.07 -22.33 3.51
C PHE A 139 0.07 -23.05 2.77
N LEU A 140 0.59 -22.43 1.72
CA LEU A 140 1.49 -23.07 0.78
C LEU A 140 2.64 -23.64 1.61
N SER A 141 2.85 -24.96 1.53
CA SER A 141 4.15 -25.48 1.93
C SER A 141 5.19 -24.71 1.12
N ASN A 142 6.33 -24.40 1.73
CA ASN A 142 7.37 -23.56 1.14
C ASN A 142 7.82 -23.99 -0.27
N GLU A 143 7.50 -25.23 -0.68
CA GLU A 143 7.79 -25.82 -1.97
C GLU A 143 6.87 -25.34 -3.11
N ASP A 144 5.58 -25.09 -2.85
CA ASP A 144 4.63 -24.62 -3.88
C ASP A 144 4.83 -23.12 -4.19
N ALA A 145 5.20 -22.34 -3.18
CA ALA A 145 5.64 -20.95 -3.37
C ALA A 145 6.88 -20.87 -4.29
N ALA A 146 7.79 -21.83 -4.19
CA ALA A 146 8.95 -21.92 -5.10
C ALA A 146 8.55 -22.31 -6.54
N GLY A 147 7.46 -23.08 -6.71
CA GLY A 147 6.85 -23.38 -8.02
C GLY A 147 6.20 -22.16 -8.67
N ILE A 148 5.44 -21.37 -7.89
CA ILE A 148 4.84 -20.09 -8.33
C ILE A 148 5.93 -19.08 -8.75
N VAL A 149 7.04 -19.03 -8.01
CA VAL A 149 8.19 -18.15 -8.31
C VAL A 149 8.96 -18.57 -9.56
N LYS A 150 8.95 -19.85 -9.95
CA LYS A 150 9.72 -20.37 -11.09
C LYS A 150 9.00 -20.32 -12.45
N GLY A 151 7.69 -20.05 -12.51
CA GLY A 151 6.90 -20.33 -13.72
C GLY A 151 6.02 -19.21 -14.32
N GLU A 152 5.58 -18.20 -13.56
CA GLU A 152 4.57 -17.26 -14.08
C GLU A 152 5.09 -15.83 -14.22
N SER A 153 5.42 -15.46 -15.45
CA SER A 153 5.74 -14.09 -15.88
C SER A 153 4.54 -13.12 -15.80
N ARG A 154 3.39 -13.55 -15.25
CA ARG A 154 2.16 -12.77 -15.08
C ARG A 154 2.01 -12.13 -13.69
N LEU A 155 2.89 -12.43 -12.76
CA LEU A 155 2.72 -12.07 -11.35
C LEU A 155 3.16 -10.63 -11.06
N ILE A 156 2.26 -9.83 -10.47
CA ILE A 156 2.58 -8.48 -10.01
C ILE A 156 3.28 -8.60 -8.65
N LYS A 157 4.61 -8.45 -8.67
CA LYS A 157 5.41 -8.48 -7.44
C LYS A 157 5.00 -7.33 -6.50
N PRO A 158 4.95 -7.58 -5.19
CA PRO A 158 4.67 -6.54 -4.20
C PRO A 158 5.81 -5.52 -4.18
N ASP A 159 5.52 -4.27 -4.55
CA ASP A 159 6.52 -3.19 -4.58
C ASP A 159 7.06 -2.81 -3.17
N CYS A 160 6.28 -3.10 -2.11
CA CYS A 160 6.56 -2.68 -0.73
C CYS A 160 7.89 -3.23 -0.16
N PHE A 161 8.35 -4.40 -0.59
CA PHE A 161 9.59 -4.99 -0.03
C PHE A 161 10.87 -4.37 -0.60
N THR A 162 10.80 -3.67 -1.73
CA THR A 162 11.98 -3.02 -2.31
C THR A 162 12.38 -1.73 -1.59
N VAL A 163 11.43 -1.09 -0.88
CA VAL A 163 11.67 0.10 -0.05
C VAL A 163 12.31 -0.30 1.28
N LEU A 164 11.86 -1.41 1.88
CA LEU A 164 12.48 -1.97 3.09
C LEU A 164 13.95 -2.37 2.86
N ASP A 165 14.25 -3.02 1.72
CA ASP A 165 15.63 -3.42 1.37
C ASP A 165 16.57 -2.20 1.19
N ARG A 166 16.08 -1.07 0.68
CA ARG A 166 16.86 0.17 0.55
C ARG A 166 17.07 0.89 1.88
N LEU A 167 16.07 0.88 2.77
CA LEU A 167 16.18 1.45 4.11
C LEU A 167 17.17 0.68 5.00
N VAL A 168 17.22 -0.64 4.88
CA VAL A 168 18.14 -1.50 5.65
C VAL A 168 19.60 -1.33 5.22
N THR A 169 19.87 -1.02 3.95
CA THR A 169 21.25 -0.91 3.44
C THR A 169 21.89 0.48 3.62
N GLN A 170 21.14 1.52 4.00
CA GLN A 170 21.65 2.89 4.03
C GLN A 170 21.96 3.45 5.43
N VAL A 171 21.73 2.69 6.50
CA VAL A 171 21.81 3.24 7.86
C VAL A 171 22.62 2.36 8.82
N HIS A 172 23.95 2.35 8.61
CA HIS A 172 24.88 2.06 9.71
C HIS A 172 24.88 3.26 10.68
N GLY A 173 23.87 3.32 11.55
CA GLY A 173 23.76 4.31 12.63
C GLY A 173 22.50 5.16 12.53
N PHE A 174 21.56 4.97 13.46
CA PHE A 174 20.23 5.58 13.60
C PHE A 174 19.07 4.89 12.86
N LEU A 175 18.68 3.75 13.41
CA LEU A 175 17.47 2.99 13.14
C LEU A 175 16.20 3.81 13.48
N TRP A 176 15.49 4.39 12.51
CA TRP A 176 14.06 4.74 12.63
C TRP A 176 13.32 4.78 11.27
N LEU A 177 12.15 4.13 11.26
CA LEU A 177 11.00 4.17 10.32
C LEU A 177 11.02 3.19 9.12
N PRO A 178 9.94 2.38 9.02
CA PRO A 178 8.91 2.67 8.02
C PRO A 178 7.53 2.85 8.68
N LEU A 179 7.01 4.07 8.55
CA LEU A 179 5.62 4.42 8.84
C LEU A 179 4.86 4.20 7.53
N CYS A 180 4.24 3.05 7.36
CA CYS A 180 3.17 2.77 6.38
C CYS A 180 2.68 1.33 6.61
N ALA A 181 1.88 1.17 7.67
CA ALA A 181 1.00 0.03 7.85
C ALA A 181 -0.32 0.58 8.40
N VAL A 182 -1.21 0.96 7.50
CA VAL A 182 -2.66 1.03 7.72
C VAL A 182 -3.28 0.14 6.66
#